data_AF-A0A1M6LKU2-F1
#
_entry.id   AF-A0A1M6LKU2-F1
#
_cell.length_a   1.000
_cell.length_b   1.000
_cell.length_c   1.000
_cell.angle_alpha   90.00
_cell.angle_beta   90.00
_cell.angle_gamma   90.00
#
_symmetry.space_group_name_H-M   'P 1'
#
loop_
_entity.id
_entity.type
_entity.pdbx_description
1 polymer ?
#
loop_
_entity_poly.entity_id
_entity_poly.type
_entity_poly.pdbx_seq_one_letter_code
_entity_poly.pdbx_strand_id
1 'polypeptide(L)'
;MKNSLHYSKIKICSRIGPVSLYIIISIFVVLPLYKDKKLLSQNSFECTHGVVYQEVLDGGVLGLFKTIIDVDGNDVEYNVLYAEKNIKKGDLVKVTYLPNSMYAIVELN
;
A
#
# COMPACT_ATOMS: atom_id res chain seq x y z
N MET A 1 2.66 11.45 45.64
CA MET A 1 2.74 10.16 44.90
C MET A 1 3.43 10.33 43.53
N LYS A 2 4.74 10.66 43.49
CA LYS A 2 5.46 10.92 42.22
C LYS A 2 6.91 10.38 42.16
N ASN A 3 7.29 9.45 43.04
CA ASN A 3 8.66 8.89 43.11
C ASN A 3 8.68 7.36 43.08
N SER A 4 7.91 6.73 42.19
CA SER A 4 8.09 5.31 41.88
C SER A 4 8.89 5.18 40.59
N LEU A 5 9.99 4.43 40.62
CA LEU A 5 10.78 4.04 39.44
C LEU A 5 9.90 3.50 38.29
N HIS A 6 8.77 2.87 38.64
CA HIS A 6 7.79 2.38 37.66
C HIS A 6 7.02 3.51 36.96
N TYR A 7 6.72 4.61 37.65
CA TYR A 7 6.02 5.76 37.07
C TYR A 7 6.87 6.45 35.99
N SER A 8 8.19 6.56 36.20
CA SER A 8 9.09 7.12 35.19
C SER A 8 9.22 6.21 33.96
N LYS A 9 9.29 4.88 34.14
CA LYS A 9 9.31 3.91 33.02
C LYS A 9 8.02 3.97 32.19
N ILE A 10 6.86 4.05 32.85
CA ILE A 10 5.55 4.14 32.17
C ILE A 10 5.44 5.47 31.41
N LYS A 11 5.88 6.59 31.99
CA LYS A 11 5.85 7.92 31.34
C LYS A 11 6.80 8.04 30.15
N ILE A 12 7.94 7.35 30.19
CA ILE A 12 8.90 7.29 29.08
C ILE A 12 8.33 6.42 27.96
N CYS A 13 7.76 5.25 28.28
CA CYS A 13 7.14 4.37 27.30
C CYS A 13 5.94 5.03 26.61
N SER A 14 5.13 5.79 27.34
CA SER A 14 3.96 6.51 26.77
C SER A 14 4.34 7.67 25.86
N ARG A 15 5.58 8.17 25.93
CA ARG A 15 6.08 9.26 25.07
C ARG A 15 6.91 8.75 23.90
N ILE A 16 7.75 7.73 24.11
CA ILE A 16 8.63 7.18 23.07
C ILE A 16 7.87 6.21 22.15
N GLY A 17 6.94 5.42 22.70
CA GLY A 17 6.11 4.49 21.92
C GLY A 17 5.42 5.15 20.72
N PRO A 18 4.59 6.19 20.90
CA PRO A 18 3.92 6.85 19.77
C PRO A 18 4.89 7.54 18.80
N VAL A 19 6.01 8.07 19.29
CA VAL A 19 7.05 8.68 18.42
C VAL A 19 7.71 7.62 17.54
N SER A 20 8.05 6.47 18.10
CA SER A 20 8.63 5.35 17.33
C SER A 20 7.65 4.82 16.29
N LEU A 21 6.36 4.69 16.64
CA LEU A 21 5.31 4.29 15.70
C LEU A 21 5.17 5.30 14.54
N TYR A 22 5.23 6.60 14.85
CA TYR A 22 5.16 7.66 13.84
C TYR A 22 6.35 7.61 12.86
N ILE A 23 7.57 7.36 13.36
CA ILE A 23 8.76 7.22 12.52
C ILE A 23 8.64 6.00 11.60
N ILE A 24 8.18 4.87 12.13
CA ILE A 24 7.95 3.65 11.33
C ILE A 24 6.95 3.93 10.22
N ILE A 25 5.78 4.51 10.53
CA ILE A 25 4.77 4.86 9.52
C ILE A 25 5.34 5.80 8.46
N SER A 26 6.13 6.80 8.88
CA SER A 26 6.74 7.75 7.95
C SER A 26 7.71 7.08 6.98
N ILE A 27 8.50 6.12 7.44
CA ILE A 27 9.47 5.40 6.61
C ILE A 27 8.76 4.44 5.64
N PHE A 28 7.78 3.67 6.12
CA PHE A 28 7.14 2.62 5.31
C PHE A 28 6.04 3.13 4.39
N VAL A 29 5.40 4.26 4.70
CA VAL A 29 4.29 4.80 3.91
C VAL A 29 4.66 6.10 3.21
N VAL A 30 5.21 7.07 3.94
CA VAL A 30 5.42 8.43 3.41
C VAL A 30 6.62 8.50 2.45
N LEU A 31 7.73 7.84 2.77
CA LEU A 31 8.91 7.83 1.88
C LEU A 31 8.65 7.22 0.49
N PRO A 32 8.06 6.02 0.34
CA PRO A 32 7.78 5.47 -0.98
C PRO A 32 6.80 6.35 -1.77
N LEU A 33 5.76 6.89 -1.13
CA LEU A 33 4.85 7.86 -1.74
C LEU A 33 5.56 9.13 -2.22
N TYR A 34 6.52 9.65 -1.45
CA TYR A 34 7.27 10.84 -1.83
C TYR A 34 8.19 10.57 -3.04
N LYS A 35 8.83 9.39 -3.09
CA LYS A 35 9.62 8.98 -4.27
C LYS A 35 8.74 8.86 -5.50
N ASP A 36 7.54 8.31 -5.34
CA ASP A 36 6.59 8.18 -6.44
C ASP A 36 6.00 9.51 -6.88
N LYS A 37 5.88 10.51 -6.00
CA LYS A 37 5.50 11.88 -6.42
C LYS A 37 6.46 12.44 -7.48
N LYS A 38 7.75 12.11 -7.39
CA LYS A 38 8.73 12.50 -8.40
C LYS A 38 8.49 11.76 -9.73
N LEU A 39 8.13 10.49 -9.68
CA LEU A 39 7.81 9.67 -10.86
C LEU A 39 6.48 10.10 -11.52
N LEU A 40 5.47 10.45 -10.73
CA LEU A 40 4.21 11.05 -11.16
C LEU A 40 4.47 12.36 -11.93
N SER A 41 5.40 13.19 -11.46
CA SER A 41 5.79 14.42 -12.17
C SER A 41 6.52 14.16 -13.49
N GLN A 42 7.03 12.95 -13.71
CA GLN A 42 7.75 12.53 -14.90
C GLN A 42 6.92 11.61 -15.80
N ASN A 43 5.65 11.33 -15.47
CA ASN A 43 4.77 10.36 -16.15
C ASN A 43 5.40 8.97 -16.35
N SER A 44 6.33 8.57 -15.49
CA SER A 44 6.95 7.25 -15.54
C SER A 44 6.10 6.28 -14.73
N PHE A 45 5.18 5.62 -15.41
CA PHE A 45 4.36 4.54 -14.87
C PHE A 45 4.80 3.22 -15.48
N GLU A 46 4.77 2.15 -14.70
CA GLU A 46 4.97 0.81 -15.23
C GLU A 46 3.60 0.18 -15.53
N CYS A 47 3.48 -0.41 -16.71
CA CYS A 47 2.28 -1.08 -17.17
C CYS A 47 2.57 -2.57 -17.29
N THR A 48 1.67 -3.38 -16.74
CA THR A 48 1.73 -4.83 -16.80
C THR A 48 0.35 -5.37 -17.15
N HIS A 49 0.30 -6.55 -17.76
CA HIS A 49 -0.94 -7.26 -18.04
C HIS A 49 -0.93 -8.55 -17.22
N GLY A 50 -2.08 -8.92 -16.67
CA GLY A 50 -2.17 -10.11 -15.85
C GLY A 50 -3.61 -10.60 -15.74
N VAL A 51 -3.75 -11.75 -15.09
CA VAL A 51 -5.06 -12.34 -14.81
C VAL A 51 -5.39 -12.12 -13.34
N VAL A 52 -6.61 -11.66 -13.08
CA VAL A 52 -7.07 -11.39 -11.71
C VAL A 52 -7.22 -12.71 -10.97
N TYR A 53 -6.42 -12.91 -9.92
CA TYR A 53 -6.46 -14.15 -9.12
C TYR A 53 -7.54 -14.11 -8.03
N GLN A 54 -7.84 -12.91 -7.52
CA GLN A 54 -8.82 -12.67 -6.47
C GLN A 54 -9.71 -11.48 -6.85
N GLU A 55 -11.03 -11.61 -6.65
CA GLU A 55 -11.95 -10.51 -6.90
C GLU A 55 -11.55 -9.27 -6.10
N VAL A 56 -11.55 -8.12 -6.76
CA VAL A 56 -11.25 -6.84 -6.12
C VAL A 56 -12.46 -6.43 -5.28
N LEU A 57 -12.46 -6.87 -4.02
CA LEU A 57 -13.51 -6.51 -3.07
C LEU A 57 -13.21 -5.14 -2.45
N ASP A 58 -14.15 -4.23 -2.63
CA ASP A 58 -14.19 -2.88 -2.07
C ASP A 58 -14.29 -2.99 -0.52
N GLY A 59 -13.17 -2.97 0.22
CA GLY A 59 -13.19 -2.75 1.68
C GLY A 59 -11.87 -2.77 2.46
N GLY A 60 -10.75 -2.32 1.89
CA GLY A 60 -9.44 -2.38 2.56
C GLY A 60 -9.27 -1.40 3.73
N VAL A 61 -8.51 -1.81 4.75
CA VAL A 61 -8.16 -0.96 5.91
C VAL A 61 -7.38 0.26 5.41
N LEU A 62 -7.83 1.47 5.76
CA LEU A 62 -7.31 2.77 5.30
C LEU A 62 -7.57 3.13 3.83
N GLY A 63 -8.53 2.48 3.15
CA GLY A 63 -8.81 2.74 1.72
C GLY A 63 -7.76 2.14 0.78
N LEU A 64 -6.96 1.20 1.30
CA LEU A 64 -5.91 0.49 0.59
C LEU A 64 -6.41 -0.94 0.31
N PHE A 65 -6.87 -1.20 -0.91
CA PHE A 65 -7.21 -2.57 -1.29
C PHE A 65 -5.94 -3.28 -1.73
N LYS A 66 -5.81 -4.55 -1.40
CA LYS A 66 -4.77 -5.41 -1.97
C LYS A 66 -5.43 -6.29 -3.00
N THR A 67 -4.88 -6.31 -4.21
CA THR A 67 -5.25 -7.31 -5.21
C THR A 67 -4.04 -8.15 -5.53
N ILE A 68 -4.26 -9.45 -5.68
CA ILE A 68 -3.27 -10.41 -6.17
C ILE A 68 -3.57 -10.59 -7.64
N ILE A 69 -2.64 -10.17 -8.48
CA ILE A 69 -2.73 -10.35 -9.92
C ILE A 69 -1.61 -11.31 -10.31
N ASP A 70 -2.00 -12.35 -11.05
CA ASP A 70 -1.06 -13.26 -11.66
C ASP A 70 -0.49 -12.59 -12.92
N VAL A 71 0.77 -12.19 -12.82
CA VAL A 71 1.53 -11.60 -13.91
C VAL A 71 2.54 -12.65 -14.38
N ASP A 72 2.27 -13.24 -15.54
CA ASP A 72 3.13 -14.26 -16.16
C ASP A 72 3.48 -15.46 -15.23
N GLY A 73 2.55 -15.91 -14.40
CA GLY A 73 2.73 -17.03 -13.48
C GLY A 73 3.33 -16.66 -12.11
N ASN A 74 3.48 -15.36 -11.83
CA ASN A 74 3.91 -14.86 -10.53
C ASN A 74 2.78 -14.06 -9.86
N ASP A 75 2.45 -14.46 -8.63
CA ASP A 75 1.51 -13.73 -7.78
C ASP A 75 2.15 -12.44 -7.28
N VAL A 76 1.71 -11.30 -7.81
CA VAL A 76 2.17 -9.98 -7.37
C VAL A 76 1.06 -9.27 -6.60
N GLU A 77 1.37 -8.83 -5.39
CA GLU A 77 0.48 -8.01 -4.56
C GLU A 77 0.61 -6.52 -4.93
N TYR A 78 -0.49 -5.91 -5.35
CA TYR A 78 -0.57 -4.48 -5.60
C TYR A 78 -1.52 -3.79 -4.62
N ASN A 79 -1.17 -2.56 -4.22
CA ASN A 79 -2.06 -1.66 -3.49
C ASN A 79 -2.99 -0.96 -4.49
N VAL A 80 -4.22 -1.41 -4.64
CA VAL A 80 -5.17 -0.83 -5.59
C VAL A 80 -5.63 0.55 -5.10
N LEU A 81 -5.36 1.59 -5.90
CA LEU A 81 -5.93 2.92 -5.74
C LEU A 81 -7.30 3.03 -6.41
N TYR A 82 -7.44 2.37 -7.56
CA TYR A 82 -8.65 2.38 -8.37
C TYR A 82 -8.75 1.05 -9.10
N ALA A 83 -9.94 0.47 -9.07
CA ALA A 83 -10.29 -0.66 -9.91
C ALA A 83 -11.58 -0.33 -10.65
N GLU A 84 -11.61 -0.69 -11.93
CA GLU A 84 -12.84 -0.63 -12.70
C GLU A 84 -13.91 -1.57 -12.12
N LYS A 85 -15.18 -1.17 -12.19
CA LYS A 85 -16.28 -1.94 -11.60
C LYS A 85 -16.50 -3.23 -12.38
N ASN A 86 -16.85 -4.29 -11.66
CA ASN A 86 -17.17 -5.63 -12.17
C ASN A 86 -15.99 -6.48 -12.67
N ILE A 87 -14.75 -6.15 -12.27
CA ILE A 87 -13.61 -7.05 -12.48
C ILE A 87 -13.82 -8.34 -11.65
N LYS A 88 -13.86 -9.49 -12.32
CA LYS A 88 -14.01 -10.81 -11.71
C LYS A 88 -12.71 -11.59 -11.75
N LYS A 89 -12.63 -12.62 -10.92
CA LYS A 89 -11.54 -13.59 -10.97
C LYS A 89 -11.47 -14.23 -12.37
N GLY A 90 -10.29 -14.25 -12.97
CA GLY A 90 -10.05 -14.80 -14.30
C GLY A 90 -10.11 -13.77 -15.42
N ASP A 91 -10.51 -12.52 -15.15
CA ASP A 91 -10.49 -11.46 -16.15
C ASP A 91 -9.05 -11.00 -16.44
N LEU A 92 -8.80 -10.69 -17.70
CA LEU A 92 -7.54 -10.12 -18.17
C LEU A 92 -7.59 -8.62 -17.92
N VAL A 93 -6.68 -8.15 -17.09
CA VAL A 93 -6.63 -6.74 -16.67
C VAL A 93 -5.30 -6.12 -17.03
N LYS A 94 -5.38 -4.82 -17.30
CA LYS A 94 -4.21 -3.96 -17.41
C LYS A 94 -3.97 -3.30 -16.06
N VAL A 95 -2.76 -3.44 -15.55
CA VAL A 95 -2.32 -2.90 -14.27
C VAL A 95 -1.31 -1.80 -14.54
N THR A 96 -1.64 -0.57 -14.16
CA THR A 96 -0.71 0.55 -14.20
C THR A 96 -0.28 0.86 -12.77
N TYR A 97 1.00 0.68 -12.44
CA TYR A 97 1.47 0.79 -11.06
C TYR A 97 2.68 1.72 -10.89
N LEU A 98 2.85 2.17 -9.64
CA LEU A 98 3.99 2.96 -9.18
C LEU A 98 5.03 2.02 -8.54
N PRO A 99 6.30 2.04 -8.99
CA PRO A 99 7.28 1.01 -8.64
C PRO A 99 7.78 1.05 -7.19
N ASN A 100 7.69 2.18 -6.47
CA ASN A 100 8.15 2.23 -5.07
C ASN A 100 7.05 1.94 -4.05
N SER A 101 5.83 2.41 -4.28
CA SER A 101 4.69 2.22 -3.37
C SER A 101 3.79 1.03 -3.73
N MET A 102 3.99 0.46 -4.93
CA MET A 102 3.13 -0.59 -5.50
C MET A 102 1.66 -0.17 -5.60
N TYR A 103 1.39 1.15 -5.62
CA TYR A 103 0.06 1.66 -5.87
C TYR A 103 -0.31 1.45 -7.34
N ALA A 104 -1.46 0.83 -7.58
CA ALA A 104 -1.88 0.42 -8.90
C ALA A 104 -3.31 0.87 -9.24
N ILE A 105 -3.51 1.14 -10.52
CA ILE A 105 -4.81 1.29 -11.15
C ILE A 105 -5.04 0.03 -11.98
N VAL A 106 -6.18 -0.60 -11.79
CA VAL A 106 -6.57 -1.83 -12.49
C VAL A 106 -7.75 -1.53 -13.40
N GLU A 107 -7.56 -1.78 -14.69
CA GLU A 107 -8.53 -1.55 -15.76
C GLU A 107 -8.79 -2.87 -16.50
N LEU A 108 -10.01 -3.08 -16.99
CA LEU A 108 -10.28 -4.20 -17.89
C LEU A 108 -9.54 -3.96 -19.22
N ASN A 109 -8.89 -5.00 -19.72
CA ASN A 109 -8.21 -4.96 -21.03
C ASN A 109 -9.16 -5.28 -22.18
#